data_AF-A0A1V6CV60-F1
#
_entry.id   AF-A0A1V6CV60-F1
#
_cell.length_a   1.000
_cell.length_b   1.000
_cell.length_c   1.000
_cell.angle_alpha   90.00
_cell.angle_beta   90.00
_cell.angle_gamma   90.00
#
_symmetry.space_group_name_H-M   'P 1'
#
loop_
_entity.id
_entity.type
_entity.pdbx_description
1 polymer ?
#
loop_
_entity_poly.entity_id
_entity_poly.type
_entity_poly.pdbx_seq_one_letter_code
_entity_poly.pdbx_strand_id
1 'polypeptide(L)'
;MRKRISLAGFIITVLTFQFCVQDHVLDPGFKEMLKYSIFDFVVQNDQAEEFSSFLAIIKKGNLDKTLRAHNPNGENYTLFLPDNKAMDHFIKNSNRFNSLAELLENQEYVDILCRYHVVNRGIRSNDFPFGAFPEPTLSGDFLTVTFIIEPDTSYYKINNQAPVIYPDIETSNGYIHLISEVLQPITFTTYQWIEQNPGYAIFKQAVDETGFRETINLNLKEKENEEELPITLLLEHDSVFNKHGIFTFEDLTLKISPNDNNYSSPLNPLYNFVGYHILSGNLFMNDFEGRATNYSTYSEVPLNINGLGIDIAINKGKEVFDTIVVQNDTTLIDFIGFYYDISNVITQSGAIHFINHVMTVKTPSIADKYFDFWEEPLLNKYRNEVGSYFIEDTASLSRIKWTGADLFFIKEEEDSQNAWGNDFLQITGNFKISYRIPKIVQGKYNAFLGAHSYYKSNALVEVAIDGKKVGGLIDLSYGGSNDYPFQGIKLGTVEFIKYSEHTVEITSLIPGRFLWDYIGFNKFE
;
A
#
# COMPACT_ATOMS: atom_id res chain seq x y z
N MET A 1 9.10 57.52 -54.62
CA MET A 1 7.92 56.72 -55.00
C MET A 1 7.26 56.24 -53.71
N ARG A 2 6.17 56.91 -53.27
CA ARG A 2 5.38 56.58 -52.08
C ARG A 2 4.08 55.90 -52.54
N LYS A 3 3.78 54.68 -52.07
CA LYS A 3 2.43 54.09 -51.98
C LYS A 3 2.42 53.13 -50.78
N ARG A 4 1.95 53.56 -49.60
CA ARG A 4 0.58 53.35 -49.08
C ARG A 4 0.14 51.88 -49.20
N ILE A 5 0.35 51.12 -48.14
CA ILE A 5 -0.22 49.78 -47.93
C ILE A 5 -1.62 49.98 -47.37
N SER A 6 -2.60 49.39 -48.05
CA SER A 6 -4.02 49.40 -47.71
C SER A 6 -4.30 48.44 -46.56
N LEU A 7 -4.88 48.97 -45.48
CA LEU A 7 -5.44 48.20 -44.36
C LEU A 7 -6.77 47.57 -44.83
N ALA A 8 -6.75 46.30 -45.22
CA ALA A 8 -7.97 45.53 -45.44
C ALA A 8 -8.32 44.82 -44.13
N GLY A 9 -9.39 45.28 -43.48
CA GLY A 9 -9.95 44.63 -42.30
C GLY A 9 -10.50 43.26 -42.68
N PHE A 10 -9.92 42.20 -42.13
CA PHE A 10 -10.53 40.88 -42.13
C PHE A 10 -11.27 40.72 -40.81
N ILE A 11 -12.60 40.74 -40.89
CA ILE A 11 -13.48 40.34 -39.79
C ILE A 11 -13.24 38.84 -39.60
N ILE A 12 -12.57 38.47 -38.51
CA ILE A 12 -12.54 37.08 -38.04
C ILE A 12 -13.89 36.85 -37.38
N THR A 13 -14.81 36.25 -38.11
CA THR A 13 -16.02 35.67 -37.56
C THR A 13 -15.59 34.48 -36.71
N VAL A 14 -15.52 34.65 -35.40
CA VAL A 14 -15.41 33.53 -34.47
C VAL A 14 -16.73 32.78 -34.54
N LEU A 15 -16.78 31.69 -35.31
CA LEU A 15 -17.83 30.70 -35.19
C LEU A 15 -17.62 29.99 -33.85
N THR A 16 -18.27 30.50 -32.81
CA THR A 16 -18.51 29.72 -31.61
C THR A 16 -19.46 28.59 -32.00
N PHE A 17 -18.93 27.38 -32.20
CA PHE A 17 -19.76 26.20 -32.05
C PHE A 17 -20.15 26.15 -30.57
N GLN A 18 -21.31 26.72 -30.25
CA GLN A 18 -22.05 26.26 -29.09
C GLN A 18 -22.37 24.81 -29.37
N PHE A 19 -21.61 23.89 -28.78
CA PHE A 19 -22.15 22.58 -28.46
C PHE A 19 -23.32 22.85 -27.51
N CYS A 20 -24.51 22.95 -28.10
CA CYS A 20 -25.72 22.66 -27.36
C CYS A 20 -25.49 21.28 -26.75
N VAL A 21 -25.50 21.19 -25.42
CA VAL A 21 -25.68 19.90 -24.75
C VAL A 21 -27.07 19.44 -25.17
N GLN A 22 -27.11 18.74 -26.29
CA GLN A 22 -28.28 18.03 -26.71
C GLN A 22 -28.40 16.89 -25.70
N ASP A 23 -29.41 16.95 -24.83
CA ASP A 23 -29.78 15.85 -23.96
C ASP A 23 -29.74 14.57 -24.82
N HIS A 24 -28.76 13.72 -24.54
CA HIS A 24 -28.68 12.41 -25.16
C HIS A 24 -29.88 11.64 -24.66
N VAL A 25 -30.95 11.63 -25.46
CA VAL A 25 -32.01 10.64 -25.31
C VAL A 25 -31.32 9.30 -25.49
N LEU A 26 -31.21 8.54 -24.40
CA LEU A 26 -30.67 7.19 -24.37
C LEU A 26 -31.32 6.37 -25.49
N ASP A 27 -30.49 5.88 -26.42
CA ASP A 27 -30.88 4.98 -27.51
C ASP A 27 -31.62 3.76 -26.91
N PRO A 28 -32.76 3.29 -27.48
CA PRO A 28 -33.52 2.17 -26.93
C PRO A 28 -32.71 0.89 -26.68
N GLY A 29 -31.58 0.69 -27.37
CA GLY A 29 -30.65 -0.42 -27.12
C GLY A 29 -29.99 -0.41 -25.74
N PHE A 30 -29.73 0.77 -25.15
CA PHE A 30 -29.09 0.87 -23.84
C PHE A 30 -30.02 0.45 -22.68
N LYS A 31 -31.35 0.53 -22.87
CA LYS A 31 -32.34 0.11 -21.85
C LYS A 31 -32.57 -1.41 -21.80
N GLU A 32 -32.21 -2.15 -22.85
CA GLU A 32 -32.35 -3.62 -22.85
C GLU A 32 -31.18 -4.33 -22.19
N MET A 33 -29.97 -3.74 -22.21
CA MET A 33 -28.76 -4.33 -21.65
C MET A 33 -28.79 -4.44 -20.10
N LEU A 34 -29.42 -3.48 -19.42
CA LEU A 34 -29.62 -3.46 -17.96
C LEU A 34 -30.51 -4.60 -17.42
N LYS A 35 -31.13 -5.41 -18.29
CA LYS A 35 -31.96 -6.55 -17.88
C LYS A 35 -31.18 -7.86 -17.76
N TYR A 36 -30.03 -7.98 -18.43
CA TYR A 36 -29.27 -9.22 -18.44
C TYR A 36 -28.28 -9.24 -17.28
N SER A 37 -28.18 -10.39 -16.62
CA SER A 37 -27.04 -10.67 -15.75
C SER A 37 -25.76 -10.79 -16.59
N ILE A 38 -24.59 -10.75 -15.96
CA ILE A 38 -23.29 -10.99 -16.62
C ILE A 38 -23.34 -12.26 -17.45
N PHE A 39 -23.79 -13.38 -16.88
CA PHE A 39 -23.84 -14.64 -17.62
C PHE A 39 -24.83 -14.59 -18.79
N ASP A 40 -26.02 -14.03 -18.59
CA ASP A 40 -27.02 -13.96 -19.65
C ASP A 40 -26.57 -13.02 -20.77
N PHE A 41 -25.84 -11.95 -20.46
CA PHE A 41 -25.22 -11.09 -21.45
C PHE A 41 -24.25 -11.88 -22.34
N VAL A 42 -23.34 -12.66 -21.75
CA VAL A 42 -22.37 -13.48 -22.51
C VAL A 42 -23.08 -14.49 -23.39
N VAL A 43 -24.13 -15.16 -22.89
CA VAL A 43 -24.91 -16.12 -23.69
C VAL A 43 -25.66 -15.45 -24.84
N GLN A 44 -26.27 -14.29 -24.60
CA GLN A 44 -27.09 -13.61 -25.63
C GLN A 44 -26.24 -12.99 -26.72
N ASN A 45 -25.06 -12.44 -26.38
CA ASN A 45 -24.18 -11.75 -27.32
C ASN A 45 -23.20 -12.69 -28.03
N ASP A 46 -23.20 -13.99 -27.74
CA ASP A 46 -22.43 -15.00 -28.48
C ASP A 46 -23.04 -15.37 -29.86
N GLN A 47 -23.88 -14.51 -30.45
CA GLN A 47 -24.57 -14.78 -31.73
C GLN A 47 -23.59 -15.00 -32.91
N ALA A 48 -22.39 -14.43 -32.82
CA ALA A 48 -21.30 -14.61 -33.79
C ALA A 48 -20.19 -15.55 -33.27
N GLU A 49 -20.48 -16.34 -32.22
CA GLU A 49 -19.49 -17.16 -31.54
C GLU A 49 -18.25 -16.34 -31.12
N GLU A 50 -18.44 -15.12 -30.60
CA GLU A 50 -17.33 -14.23 -30.19
C GLU A 50 -16.74 -14.62 -28.83
N PHE A 51 -17.53 -15.25 -27.96
CA PHE A 51 -17.16 -15.59 -26.58
C PHE A 51 -17.31 -17.09 -26.28
N SER A 52 -17.61 -17.91 -27.29
CA SER A 52 -17.96 -19.32 -27.14
C SER A 52 -16.91 -20.14 -26.39
N SER A 53 -15.61 -19.82 -26.55
CA SER A 53 -14.52 -20.49 -25.84
C SER A 53 -14.54 -20.20 -24.34
N PHE A 54 -14.63 -18.94 -23.95
CA PHE A 54 -14.66 -18.58 -22.53
C PHE A 54 -16.00 -18.96 -21.88
N LEU A 55 -17.11 -18.91 -22.63
CA LEU A 55 -18.40 -19.42 -22.17
C LEU A 55 -18.35 -20.92 -21.84
N ALA A 56 -17.62 -21.72 -22.63
CA ALA A 56 -17.39 -23.13 -22.32
C ALA A 56 -16.62 -23.31 -21.00
N ILE A 57 -15.61 -22.46 -20.73
CA ILE A 57 -14.85 -22.46 -19.48
C ILE A 57 -15.75 -22.08 -18.30
N ILE A 58 -16.58 -21.02 -18.41
CA ILE A 58 -17.53 -20.62 -17.35
C ILE A 58 -18.48 -21.78 -17.00
N LYS A 59 -19.06 -22.44 -18.02
CA LYS A 59 -19.98 -23.57 -17.83
C LYS A 59 -19.26 -24.76 -17.19
N LYS A 60 -18.06 -25.10 -17.67
CA LYS A 60 -17.27 -26.22 -17.15
C LYS A 60 -16.79 -25.97 -15.72
N GLY A 61 -16.48 -24.72 -15.37
CA GLY A 61 -16.14 -24.28 -14.02
C GLY A 61 -17.34 -24.05 -13.09
N ASN A 62 -18.57 -24.34 -13.54
CA ASN A 62 -19.80 -24.16 -12.77
C ASN A 62 -20.00 -22.73 -12.22
N LEU A 63 -19.47 -21.72 -12.92
CA LEU A 63 -19.57 -20.31 -12.51
C LEU A 63 -20.83 -19.62 -13.06
N ASP A 64 -21.61 -20.33 -13.87
CA ASP A 64 -22.80 -19.82 -14.54
C ASP A 64 -23.89 -19.37 -13.55
N LYS A 65 -24.11 -20.12 -12.47
CA LYS A 65 -25.11 -19.74 -11.45
C LYS A 65 -24.67 -18.50 -10.69
N THR A 66 -23.38 -18.40 -10.34
CA THR A 66 -22.82 -17.24 -9.64
C THR A 66 -22.96 -15.98 -10.48
N LEU A 67 -22.61 -16.04 -11.76
CA LEU A 67 -22.67 -14.88 -12.67
C LEU A 67 -24.09 -14.52 -13.14
N ARG A 68 -25.10 -15.39 -12.90
CA ARG A 68 -26.52 -15.02 -13.03
C ARG A 68 -27.10 -14.35 -11.79
N ALA A 69 -26.60 -14.72 -10.61
CA ALA A 69 -27.11 -14.22 -9.35
C ALA A 69 -26.52 -12.84 -9.01
N HIS A 70 -27.23 -12.06 -8.20
CA HIS A 70 -26.63 -10.89 -7.57
C HIS A 70 -25.57 -11.32 -6.53
N ASN A 71 -24.54 -10.50 -6.36
CA ASN A 71 -23.55 -10.71 -5.31
C ASN A 71 -24.25 -10.68 -3.94
N PRO A 72 -24.08 -11.73 -3.10
CA PRO A 72 -24.74 -11.79 -1.79
C PRO A 72 -24.35 -10.64 -0.85
N ASN A 73 -23.18 -10.03 -1.06
CA ASN A 73 -22.70 -8.89 -0.28
C ASN A 73 -23.26 -7.54 -0.79
N GLY A 74 -24.04 -7.55 -1.87
CA GLY A 74 -24.65 -6.35 -2.46
C GLY A 74 -23.73 -5.53 -3.38
N GLU A 75 -22.45 -5.90 -3.52
CA GLU A 75 -21.45 -5.08 -4.23
C GLU A 75 -21.27 -5.42 -5.72
N ASN A 76 -22.18 -6.17 -6.35
CA ASN A 76 -22.07 -6.61 -7.76
C ASN A 76 -20.75 -7.37 -8.09
N TYR A 77 -20.53 -7.73 -9.36
CA TYR A 77 -19.29 -8.36 -9.86
C TYR A 77 -18.66 -7.55 -10.99
N THR A 78 -17.38 -7.81 -11.27
CA THR A 78 -16.72 -7.34 -12.49
C THR A 78 -16.10 -8.53 -13.21
N LEU A 79 -16.51 -8.79 -14.45
CA LEU A 79 -15.94 -9.83 -15.30
C LEU A 79 -15.00 -9.19 -16.33
N PHE A 80 -13.74 -9.63 -16.35
CA PHE A 80 -12.84 -9.38 -17.45
C PHE A 80 -13.01 -10.51 -18.47
N LEU A 81 -13.66 -10.22 -19.60
CA LEU A 81 -14.09 -11.23 -20.57
C LEU A 81 -13.14 -11.26 -21.78
N PRO A 82 -12.36 -12.33 -21.98
CA PRO A 82 -11.58 -12.51 -23.20
C PRO A 82 -12.48 -12.95 -24.35
N ASP A 83 -12.20 -12.45 -25.56
CA ASP A 83 -12.82 -12.93 -26.79
C ASP A 83 -12.17 -14.25 -27.27
N ASN A 84 -12.73 -14.84 -28.33
CA ASN A 84 -12.18 -16.07 -28.90
C ASN A 84 -10.77 -15.90 -29.48
N LYS A 85 -10.40 -14.71 -29.95
CA LYS A 85 -9.04 -14.46 -30.46
C LYS A 85 -8.02 -14.49 -29.32
N ALA A 86 -8.36 -13.90 -28.17
CA ALA A 86 -7.56 -13.96 -26.95
C ALA A 86 -7.40 -15.42 -26.48
N MET A 87 -8.47 -16.21 -26.52
CA MET A 87 -8.42 -17.64 -26.18
C MET A 87 -7.56 -18.46 -27.13
N ASP A 88 -7.68 -18.23 -28.45
CA ASP A 88 -6.85 -18.89 -29.47
C ASP A 88 -5.36 -18.55 -29.29
N HIS A 89 -5.07 -17.28 -29.02
CA HIS A 89 -3.72 -16.81 -28.74
C HIS A 89 -3.14 -17.46 -27.48
N PHE A 90 -3.94 -17.54 -26.41
CA PHE A 90 -3.56 -18.20 -25.16
C PHE A 90 -3.23 -19.68 -25.38
N ILE A 91 -4.07 -20.44 -26.08
CA ILE A 91 -3.81 -21.86 -26.36
C ILE A 91 -2.56 -22.02 -27.23
N LYS A 92 -2.40 -21.21 -28.27
CA LYS A 92 -1.25 -21.28 -29.18
C LYS A 92 0.10 -21.05 -28.47
N ASN A 93 0.12 -20.17 -27.46
CA ASN A 93 1.32 -19.84 -26.69
C ASN A 93 1.47 -20.66 -25.41
N SER A 94 0.51 -21.54 -25.10
CA SER A 94 0.55 -22.37 -23.91
C SER A 94 1.51 -23.54 -24.07
N ASN A 95 2.39 -23.73 -23.09
CA ASN A 95 3.19 -24.96 -22.96
C ASN A 95 2.44 -26.08 -22.22
N ARG A 96 1.21 -25.81 -21.75
CA ARG A 96 0.42 -26.71 -20.89
C ARG A 96 -0.77 -27.36 -21.60
N PHE A 97 -1.32 -26.71 -22.62
CA PHE A 97 -2.51 -27.17 -23.33
C PHE A 97 -2.36 -26.93 -24.84
N ASN A 98 -2.70 -27.93 -25.66
CA ASN A 98 -2.62 -27.84 -27.12
C ASN A 98 -3.98 -27.50 -27.77
N SER A 99 -5.07 -27.53 -27.00
CA SER A 99 -6.41 -27.22 -27.47
C SER A 99 -7.33 -26.77 -26.32
N LEU A 100 -8.44 -26.09 -26.65
CA LEU A 100 -9.49 -25.78 -25.68
C LEU A 100 -10.09 -27.05 -25.05
N ALA A 101 -10.23 -28.13 -25.83
CA ALA A 101 -10.77 -29.40 -25.32
C ALA A 101 -9.87 -29.98 -24.21
N GLU A 102 -8.55 -30.00 -24.43
CA GLU A 102 -7.56 -30.44 -23.44
C GLU A 102 -7.57 -29.56 -22.19
N LEU A 103 -7.69 -28.23 -22.36
CA LEU A 103 -7.86 -27.32 -21.22
C LEU A 103 -9.09 -27.67 -20.40
N LEU A 104 -10.23 -27.90 -21.07
CA LEU A 104 -11.51 -28.21 -20.42
C LEU A 104 -11.50 -29.57 -19.69
N GLU A 105 -10.59 -30.48 -20.03
CA GLU A 105 -10.40 -31.74 -19.29
C GLU A 105 -9.74 -31.51 -17.91
N ASN A 106 -8.96 -30.42 -17.74
CA ASN A 106 -8.37 -30.05 -16.46
C ASN A 106 -9.35 -29.24 -15.60
N GLN A 107 -10.23 -29.96 -14.89
CA GLN A 107 -11.29 -29.36 -14.09
C GLN A 107 -10.80 -28.38 -13.01
N GLU A 108 -9.68 -28.68 -12.35
CA GLU A 108 -9.08 -27.82 -11.32
C GLU A 108 -8.62 -26.48 -11.92
N TYR A 109 -7.89 -26.54 -13.03
CA TYR A 109 -7.45 -25.33 -13.71
C TYR A 109 -8.61 -24.51 -14.25
N VAL A 110 -9.63 -25.14 -14.81
CA VAL A 110 -10.83 -24.46 -15.32
C VAL A 110 -11.57 -23.71 -14.21
N ASP A 111 -11.75 -24.33 -13.04
CA ASP A 111 -12.43 -23.69 -11.91
C ASP A 111 -11.67 -22.45 -11.42
N ILE A 112 -10.33 -22.54 -11.33
CA ILE A 112 -9.50 -21.39 -10.96
C ILE A 112 -9.54 -20.32 -12.06
N LEU A 113 -9.38 -20.71 -13.33
CA LEU A 113 -9.28 -19.78 -14.46
C LEU A 113 -10.54 -18.93 -14.62
N CYS A 114 -11.75 -19.52 -14.57
CA CYS A 114 -12.97 -18.74 -14.72
C CYS A 114 -13.20 -17.77 -13.55
N ARG A 115 -12.84 -18.19 -12.33
CA ARG A 115 -12.96 -17.35 -11.12
C ARG A 115 -11.94 -16.22 -11.08
N TYR A 116 -10.73 -16.46 -11.59
CA TYR A 116 -9.65 -15.48 -11.65
C TYR A 116 -10.00 -14.27 -12.54
N HIS A 117 -10.91 -14.43 -13.50
CA HIS A 117 -11.37 -13.34 -14.35
C HIS A 117 -12.50 -12.49 -13.71
N VAL A 118 -12.95 -12.84 -12.50
CA VAL A 118 -14.10 -12.19 -11.86
C VAL A 118 -13.68 -11.57 -10.53
N VAL A 119 -13.66 -10.24 -10.47
CA VAL A 119 -13.48 -9.49 -9.22
C VAL A 119 -14.79 -9.49 -8.44
N ASN A 120 -14.72 -9.73 -7.12
CA ASN A 120 -15.87 -9.83 -6.23
C ASN A 120 -16.51 -8.46 -5.87
N ARG A 121 -16.49 -7.53 -6.83
CA ARG A 121 -17.03 -6.17 -6.72
C ARG A 121 -17.30 -5.60 -8.09
N GLY A 122 -18.36 -4.82 -8.25
CA GLY A 122 -18.69 -4.07 -9.45
C GLY A 122 -17.85 -2.79 -9.53
N ILE A 123 -17.01 -2.69 -10.56
CA ILE A 123 -16.03 -1.62 -10.73
C ILE A 123 -16.06 -1.15 -12.18
N ARG A 124 -16.31 0.16 -12.37
CA ARG A 124 -16.23 0.83 -13.67
C ARG A 124 -14.78 1.21 -13.98
N SER A 125 -14.46 1.46 -15.25
CA SER A 125 -13.12 1.85 -15.66
C SER A 125 -12.63 3.14 -14.98
N ASN A 126 -13.54 4.08 -14.71
CA ASN A 126 -13.25 5.31 -13.95
C ASN A 126 -12.88 5.06 -12.48
N ASP A 127 -13.25 3.89 -11.93
CA ASP A 127 -12.94 3.48 -10.56
C ASP A 127 -11.75 2.50 -10.51
N PHE A 128 -11.03 2.31 -11.63
CA PHE A 128 -9.84 1.47 -11.65
C PHE A 128 -8.71 2.11 -10.82
N PRO A 129 -8.11 1.35 -9.88
CA PRO A 129 -7.03 1.87 -9.05
C PRO A 129 -5.70 1.87 -9.82
N PHE A 130 -4.77 2.75 -9.45
CA PHE A 130 -3.38 2.64 -9.89
C PHE A 130 -2.61 1.59 -9.08
N GLY A 131 -2.91 0.31 -9.29
CA GLY A 131 -2.40 -0.78 -8.48
C GLY A 131 -3.40 -1.91 -8.35
N ALA A 132 -3.54 -2.50 -7.16
CA ALA A 132 -4.46 -3.62 -6.96
C ALA A 132 -5.92 -3.18 -6.76
N PHE A 133 -6.85 -3.98 -7.26
CA PHE A 133 -8.27 -3.86 -6.92
C PHE A 133 -8.50 -4.02 -5.41
N PRO A 134 -9.51 -3.34 -4.84
CA PRO A 134 -9.79 -3.39 -3.41
C PRO A 134 -10.28 -4.77 -2.95
N GLU A 135 -10.95 -5.51 -3.84
CA GLU A 135 -11.45 -6.86 -3.57
C GLU A 135 -10.70 -7.88 -4.44
N PRO A 136 -10.43 -9.08 -3.91
CA PRO A 136 -9.87 -10.15 -4.71
C PRO A 136 -10.88 -10.69 -5.72
N THR A 137 -10.36 -11.50 -6.64
CA THR A 137 -11.16 -12.31 -7.54
C THR A 137 -11.87 -13.43 -6.80
N LEU A 138 -12.80 -14.10 -7.47
CA LEU A 138 -13.46 -15.28 -6.94
C LEU A 138 -12.51 -16.48 -6.74
N SER A 139 -11.27 -16.41 -7.23
CA SER A 139 -10.22 -17.41 -6.90
C SER A 139 -9.42 -17.05 -5.65
N GLY A 140 -9.65 -15.85 -5.07
CA GLY A 140 -8.94 -15.33 -3.91
C GLY A 140 -7.71 -14.48 -4.24
N ASP A 141 -7.37 -14.33 -5.52
CA ASP A 141 -6.21 -13.54 -5.96
C ASP A 141 -6.59 -12.10 -6.28
N PHE A 142 -5.71 -11.15 -6.00
CA PHE A 142 -5.88 -9.78 -6.49
C PHE A 142 -5.54 -9.67 -7.98
N LEU A 143 -6.23 -8.77 -8.69
CA LEU A 143 -5.79 -8.29 -9.99
C LEU A 143 -5.27 -6.86 -9.83
N THR A 144 -4.33 -6.47 -10.68
CA THR A 144 -3.79 -5.10 -10.74
C THR A 144 -4.16 -4.41 -12.03
N VAL A 145 -4.17 -3.08 -12.02
CA VAL A 145 -4.34 -2.23 -13.20
C VAL A 145 -3.11 -1.37 -13.38
N THR A 146 -2.65 -1.31 -14.62
CA THR A 146 -1.57 -0.43 -15.06
C THR A 146 -2.06 0.45 -16.19
N PHE A 147 -1.70 1.72 -16.14
CA PHE A 147 -2.12 2.76 -17.08
C PHE A 147 -0.98 2.98 -18.05
N ILE A 148 -1.20 2.64 -19.32
CA ILE A 148 -0.20 2.84 -20.37
C ILE A 148 -0.54 4.12 -21.12
N ILE A 149 0.42 5.03 -21.18
CA ILE A 149 0.31 6.29 -21.92
C ILE A 149 1.34 6.28 -23.05
N GLU A 150 0.86 6.12 -24.27
CA GLU A 150 1.64 6.25 -25.50
C GLU A 150 1.30 7.60 -26.17
N PRO A 151 2.16 8.11 -27.08
CA PRO A 151 1.94 9.43 -27.70
C PRO A 151 0.57 9.61 -28.36
N ASP A 152 0.01 8.54 -28.92
CA ASP A 152 -1.23 8.56 -29.71
C ASP A 152 -2.39 7.76 -29.06
N THR A 153 -2.14 7.06 -27.94
CA THR A 153 -3.15 6.21 -27.30
C THR A 153 -2.88 6.05 -25.80
N SER A 154 -3.94 5.85 -25.03
CA SER A 154 -3.84 5.48 -23.63
C SER A 154 -4.82 4.36 -23.34
N TYR A 155 -4.39 3.34 -22.59
CA TYR A 155 -5.23 2.19 -22.28
C TYR A 155 -4.81 1.56 -20.96
N TYR A 156 -5.73 0.79 -20.38
CA TYR A 156 -5.50 0.04 -19.15
C TYR A 156 -5.06 -1.39 -19.48
N LYS A 157 -4.09 -1.91 -18.73
CA LYS A 157 -3.74 -3.33 -18.72
C LYS A 157 -4.10 -3.93 -17.38
N ILE A 158 -4.81 -5.06 -17.41
CA ILE A 158 -5.04 -5.87 -16.22
C ILE A 158 -3.86 -6.83 -16.04
N ASN A 159 -3.31 -6.89 -14.84
CA ASN A 159 -2.15 -7.70 -14.44
C ASN A 159 -0.89 -7.52 -15.32
N ASN A 160 -0.67 -6.34 -15.92
CA ASN A 160 0.35 -6.12 -16.97
C ASN A 160 0.26 -7.10 -18.15
N GLN A 161 -0.86 -7.81 -18.30
CA GLN A 161 -1.05 -8.86 -19.30
C GLN A 161 -2.05 -8.43 -20.36
N ALA A 162 -3.25 -8.03 -19.93
CA ALA A 162 -4.41 -7.95 -20.81
C ALA A 162 -4.89 -6.50 -20.97
N PRO A 163 -4.63 -5.87 -22.12
CA PRO A 163 -5.28 -4.62 -22.51
C PRO A 163 -6.80 -4.72 -22.45
N VAL A 164 -7.45 -3.71 -21.88
CA VAL A 164 -8.91 -3.56 -21.93
C VAL A 164 -9.29 -2.93 -23.27
N ILE A 165 -10.01 -3.68 -24.10
CA ILE A 165 -10.43 -3.25 -25.44
C ILE A 165 -11.73 -2.43 -25.36
N TYR A 166 -12.69 -2.91 -24.56
CA TYR A 166 -14.00 -2.29 -24.44
C TYR A 166 -14.46 -2.32 -22.97
N PRO A 167 -14.40 -1.18 -22.27
CA PRO A 167 -14.79 -1.11 -20.87
C PRO A 167 -16.29 -0.90 -20.68
N ASP A 168 -16.75 -1.05 -19.43
CA ASP A 168 -18.01 -0.53 -18.90
C ASP A 168 -19.29 -1.08 -19.56
N ILE A 169 -19.31 -2.35 -19.95
CA ILE A 169 -20.56 -3.04 -20.30
C ILE A 169 -21.35 -3.27 -19.02
N GLU A 170 -22.38 -2.45 -18.79
CA GLU A 170 -23.23 -2.53 -17.62
C GLU A 170 -24.26 -3.67 -17.74
N THR A 171 -24.40 -4.45 -16.67
CA THR A 171 -25.32 -5.59 -16.55
C THR A 171 -26.13 -5.45 -15.26
N SER A 172 -27.16 -6.28 -15.07
CA SER A 172 -28.04 -6.18 -13.90
C SER A 172 -27.35 -6.50 -12.56
N ASN A 173 -26.22 -7.23 -12.59
CA ASN A 173 -25.46 -7.66 -11.41
C ASN A 173 -23.97 -7.28 -11.48
N GLY A 174 -23.59 -6.32 -12.34
CA GLY A 174 -22.20 -5.86 -12.41
C GLY A 174 -21.74 -5.29 -13.74
N TYR A 175 -20.43 -5.34 -13.99
CA TYR A 175 -19.79 -4.81 -15.20
C TYR A 175 -19.00 -5.89 -15.92
N ILE A 176 -18.92 -5.78 -17.24
CA ILE A 176 -18.02 -6.56 -18.09
C ILE A 176 -17.04 -5.62 -18.75
N HIS A 177 -15.75 -6.00 -18.75
CA HIS A 177 -14.70 -5.32 -19.51
C HIS A 177 -14.09 -6.34 -20.48
N LEU A 178 -14.16 -6.07 -21.78
CA LEU A 178 -13.55 -6.94 -22.78
C LEU A 178 -12.03 -6.77 -22.78
N ILE A 179 -11.31 -7.88 -22.76
CA ILE A 179 -9.84 -7.89 -22.71
C ILE A 179 -9.25 -8.62 -23.92
N SER A 180 -8.06 -8.20 -24.36
CA SER A 180 -7.40 -8.77 -25.54
C SER A 180 -6.57 -10.03 -25.29
N GLU A 181 -6.39 -10.41 -24.02
CA GLU A 181 -5.58 -11.56 -23.61
C GLU A 181 -6.27 -12.27 -22.45
N VAL A 182 -6.04 -13.57 -22.32
CA VAL A 182 -6.55 -14.35 -21.18
C VAL A 182 -5.70 -14.06 -19.94
N LEU A 183 -6.35 -13.72 -18.82
CA LEU A 183 -5.66 -13.55 -17.54
C LEU A 183 -5.21 -14.91 -17.02
N GLN A 184 -3.91 -15.02 -16.72
CA GLN A 184 -3.33 -16.27 -16.25
C GLN A 184 -3.21 -16.26 -14.72
N PRO A 185 -3.78 -17.27 -14.02
CA PRO A 185 -3.61 -17.41 -12.57
C PRO A 185 -2.14 -17.47 -12.18
N ILE A 186 -1.79 -16.85 -11.06
CA ILE A 186 -0.41 -16.75 -10.58
C ILE A 186 0.08 -18.12 -10.06
N THR A 187 1.17 -18.62 -10.65
CA THR A 187 1.76 -19.93 -10.31
C THR A 187 3.19 -19.87 -9.80
N PHE A 188 3.78 -18.69 -9.68
CA PHE A 188 5.18 -18.52 -9.33
C PHE A 188 5.33 -17.70 -8.05
N THR A 189 6.28 -18.11 -7.20
CA THR A 189 6.80 -17.28 -6.10
C THR A 189 7.61 -16.11 -6.64
N THR A 190 7.96 -15.13 -5.79
CA THR A 190 8.83 -14.02 -6.19
C THR A 190 10.19 -14.52 -6.68
N TYR A 191 10.80 -15.49 -6.00
CA TYR A 191 12.06 -16.09 -6.41
C TYR A 191 11.96 -16.80 -7.78
N GLN A 192 10.92 -17.61 -7.99
CA GLN A 192 10.70 -18.31 -9.26
C GLN A 192 10.46 -17.34 -10.42
N TRP A 193 9.76 -16.23 -10.16
CA TRP A 193 9.60 -15.16 -11.14
C TRP A 193 10.96 -14.59 -11.56
N ILE A 194 11.85 -14.27 -10.61
CA ILE A 194 13.20 -13.79 -10.90
C ILE A 194 13.99 -14.81 -11.74
N GLU A 195 13.91 -16.10 -11.39
CA GLU A 195 14.63 -17.16 -12.11
C GLU A 195 14.22 -17.29 -13.59
N GLN A 196 12.96 -17.00 -13.91
CA GLN A 196 12.44 -17.02 -15.28
C GLN A 196 12.75 -15.74 -16.07
N ASN A 197 13.25 -14.70 -15.42
CA ASN A 197 13.54 -13.41 -16.02
C ASN A 197 15.06 -13.14 -15.97
N PRO A 198 15.83 -13.50 -17.02
CA PRO A 198 17.29 -13.51 -16.99
C PRO A 198 17.95 -12.13 -16.85
N GLY A 199 17.18 -11.04 -16.98
CA GLY A 199 17.66 -9.67 -16.79
C GLY A 199 17.79 -9.22 -15.33
N TYR A 200 17.68 -10.13 -14.37
CA TYR A 200 17.79 -9.87 -12.93
C TYR A 200 18.86 -10.75 -12.26
N ALA A 201 19.87 -11.18 -13.02
CA ALA A 201 20.84 -12.18 -12.57
C ALA A 201 21.72 -11.67 -11.42
N ILE A 202 22.10 -10.38 -11.44
CA ILE A 202 22.97 -9.79 -10.41
C ILE A 202 22.26 -9.79 -9.05
N PHE A 203 21.02 -9.31 -9.00
CA PHE A 203 20.25 -9.26 -7.76
C PHE A 203 19.86 -10.67 -7.28
N LYS A 204 19.49 -11.57 -8.21
CA LYS A 204 19.20 -12.98 -7.88
C LYS A 204 20.37 -13.63 -7.14
N GLN A 205 21.59 -13.46 -7.65
CA GLN A 205 22.77 -14.02 -7.01
C GLN A 205 23.01 -13.41 -5.62
N ALA A 206 22.74 -12.12 -5.43
CA ALA A 206 22.79 -11.51 -4.11
C ALA A 206 21.76 -12.11 -3.14
N VAL A 207 20.54 -12.39 -3.58
CA VAL A 207 19.53 -13.11 -2.77
C VAL A 207 20.02 -14.50 -2.36
N ASP A 208 20.58 -15.26 -3.29
CA ASP A 208 21.09 -16.61 -3.05
C ASP A 208 22.22 -16.59 -2.00
N GLU A 209 23.19 -15.67 -2.13
CA GLU A 209 24.38 -15.58 -1.26
C GLU A 209 24.10 -14.98 0.12
N THR A 210 23.06 -14.15 0.25
CA THR A 210 22.65 -13.54 1.53
C THR A 210 21.67 -14.39 2.34
N GLY A 211 21.12 -15.45 1.74
CA GLY A 211 20.18 -16.37 2.40
C GLY A 211 18.72 -15.92 2.38
N PHE A 212 18.37 -14.88 1.62
CA PHE A 212 16.99 -14.39 1.49
C PHE A 212 16.13 -15.22 0.52
N ARG A 213 16.69 -16.26 -0.11
CA ARG A 213 15.96 -17.13 -1.05
C ARG A 213 14.65 -17.63 -0.46
N GLU A 214 14.69 -18.24 0.72
CA GLU A 214 13.48 -18.81 1.34
C GLU A 214 12.47 -17.72 1.70
N THR A 215 12.94 -16.52 2.10
CA THR A 215 12.08 -15.37 2.40
C THR A 215 11.23 -14.94 1.21
N ILE A 216 11.78 -14.97 -0.01
CA ILE A 216 11.08 -14.54 -1.23
C ILE A 216 10.57 -15.73 -2.08
N ASN A 217 10.73 -16.95 -1.60
CA ASN A 217 10.26 -18.17 -2.27
C ASN A 217 9.08 -18.82 -1.54
N LEU A 218 8.17 -18.00 -1.01
CA LEU A 218 7.01 -18.46 -0.25
C LEU A 218 5.76 -18.57 -1.13
N ASN A 219 5.06 -19.69 -1.02
CA ASN A 219 3.72 -19.85 -1.60
C ASN A 219 2.67 -19.67 -0.51
N LEU A 220 2.10 -18.48 -0.40
CA LEU A 220 1.16 -18.13 0.67
C LEU A 220 -0.21 -18.80 0.54
N LYS A 221 -0.46 -19.53 -0.56
CA LYS A 221 -1.68 -20.34 -0.73
C LYS A 221 -1.57 -21.71 -0.08
N GLU A 222 -0.36 -22.13 0.31
CA GLU A 222 -0.15 -23.39 0.98
C GLU A 222 -0.48 -23.29 2.47
N LYS A 223 -1.13 -24.34 2.99
CA LYS A 223 -1.55 -24.38 4.41
C LYS A 223 -0.40 -24.23 5.39
N GLU A 224 0.77 -24.71 5.01
CA GLU A 224 2.00 -24.63 5.83
C GLU A 224 2.47 -23.18 6.01
N ASN A 225 2.06 -22.26 5.11
CA ASN A 225 2.46 -20.86 5.10
C ASN A 225 1.31 -19.93 5.52
N GLU A 226 0.23 -20.43 6.14
CA GLU A 226 -0.93 -19.62 6.55
C GLU A 226 -0.58 -18.51 7.56
N GLU A 227 0.50 -18.67 8.32
CA GLU A 227 1.00 -17.66 9.27
C GLU A 227 2.06 -16.72 8.66
N GLU A 228 2.56 -17.04 7.46
CA GLU A 228 3.56 -16.22 6.78
C GLU A 228 2.92 -14.96 6.20
N LEU A 229 3.69 -13.87 6.20
CA LEU A 229 3.23 -12.59 5.68
C LEU A 229 3.75 -12.39 4.25
N PRO A 230 2.94 -11.77 3.37
CA PRO A 230 3.43 -11.40 2.06
C PRO A 230 4.56 -10.37 2.13
N ILE A 231 5.36 -10.36 1.07
CA ILE A 231 6.46 -9.40 0.87
C ILE A 231 6.22 -8.55 -0.36
N THR A 232 6.91 -7.42 -0.44
CA THR A 232 7.01 -6.63 -1.66
C THR A 232 8.47 -6.45 -2.01
N LEU A 233 8.86 -6.90 -3.19
CA LEU A 233 10.23 -6.78 -3.68
C LEU A 233 10.36 -5.53 -4.56
N LEU A 234 11.31 -4.67 -4.23
CA LEU A 234 11.79 -3.61 -5.12
C LEU A 234 13.00 -4.15 -5.88
N LEU A 235 12.96 -4.11 -7.21
CA LEU A 235 13.91 -4.85 -8.02
C LEU A 235 14.51 -4.00 -9.16
N GLU A 236 15.84 -3.97 -9.23
CA GLU A 236 16.58 -3.40 -10.35
C GLU A 236 16.85 -4.44 -11.42
N HIS A 237 16.57 -4.08 -12.68
CA HIS A 237 17.07 -4.84 -13.82
C HIS A 237 18.59 -4.68 -13.94
N ASP A 238 19.29 -5.69 -14.46
CA ASP A 238 20.74 -5.71 -14.65
C ASP A 238 21.24 -4.48 -15.44
N SER A 239 20.41 -3.94 -16.35
CA SER A 239 20.73 -2.70 -17.08
C SER A 239 20.85 -1.45 -16.17
N VAL A 240 20.17 -1.42 -15.03
CA VAL A 240 20.28 -0.35 -14.02
C VAL A 240 21.62 -0.45 -13.29
N PHE A 241 22.04 -1.67 -12.93
CA PHE A 241 23.37 -1.95 -12.37
C PHE A 241 24.49 -1.61 -13.37
N ASN A 242 24.35 -2.04 -14.63
CA ASN A 242 25.33 -1.83 -15.69
C ASN A 242 25.61 -0.35 -15.95
N LYS A 243 24.59 0.52 -15.89
CA LYS A 243 24.76 1.98 -16.00
C LYS A 243 25.68 2.57 -14.91
N HIS A 244 25.83 1.88 -13.79
CA HIS A 244 26.67 2.27 -12.66
C HIS A 244 27.96 1.45 -12.54
N GLY A 245 28.35 0.76 -13.62
CA GLY A 245 29.59 -0.01 -13.69
C GLY A 245 29.57 -1.33 -12.90
N ILE A 246 28.39 -1.87 -12.58
CA ILE A 246 28.22 -3.16 -11.93
C ILE A 246 27.71 -4.14 -12.99
N PHE A 247 28.56 -5.04 -13.48
CA PHE A 247 28.21 -6.00 -14.53
C PHE A 247 28.05 -7.43 -14.02
N THR A 248 28.61 -7.72 -12.84
CA THR A 248 28.50 -9.02 -12.18
C THR A 248 28.19 -8.87 -10.69
N PHE A 249 27.88 -9.99 -10.05
CA PHE A 249 27.77 -10.06 -8.59
C PHE A 249 29.07 -9.66 -7.88
N GLU A 250 30.23 -10.04 -8.43
CA GLU A 250 31.53 -9.66 -7.89
C GLU A 250 31.71 -8.13 -7.90
N ASP A 251 31.30 -7.44 -8.96
CA ASP A 251 31.34 -5.97 -9.00
C ASP A 251 30.41 -5.35 -7.93
N LEU A 252 29.23 -5.95 -7.71
CA LEU A 252 28.30 -5.50 -6.68
C LEU A 252 28.92 -5.64 -5.29
N THR A 253 29.50 -6.80 -4.98
CA THR A 253 30.12 -7.05 -3.68
C THR A 253 31.35 -6.17 -3.44
N LEU A 254 32.16 -5.89 -4.47
CA LEU A 254 33.26 -4.93 -4.37
C LEU A 254 32.77 -3.51 -4.02
N LYS A 255 31.57 -3.13 -4.47
CA LYS A 255 31.00 -1.81 -4.17
C LYS A 255 30.33 -1.77 -2.79
N ILE A 256 29.60 -2.82 -2.40
CA ILE A 256 28.75 -2.84 -1.21
C ILE A 256 29.46 -3.44 0.01
N SER A 257 30.17 -4.55 -0.16
CA SER A 257 30.82 -5.30 0.92
C SER A 257 32.26 -5.73 0.57
N PRO A 258 33.19 -4.79 0.28
CA PRO A 258 34.54 -5.11 -0.22
C PRO A 258 35.42 -5.89 0.76
N ASN A 259 35.12 -5.81 2.06
CA ASN A 259 35.99 -6.31 3.13
C ASN A 259 35.35 -7.45 3.96
N ASP A 260 34.15 -7.89 3.61
CA ASP A 260 33.43 -8.93 4.36
C ASP A 260 32.69 -9.85 3.39
N ASN A 261 33.11 -11.12 3.36
CA ASN A 261 32.57 -12.17 2.51
C ASN A 261 31.56 -13.07 3.22
N ASN A 262 31.21 -12.80 4.48
CA ASN A 262 30.16 -13.51 5.19
C ASN A 262 28.79 -12.86 4.92
N TYR A 263 28.30 -13.02 3.69
CA TYR A 263 27.12 -12.32 3.17
C TYR A 263 25.80 -12.66 3.87
N SER A 264 25.71 -13.80 4.57
CA SER A 264 24.52 -14.19 5.33
C SER A 264 24.46 -13.59 6.74
N SER A 265 25.50 -12.89 7.17
CA SER A 265 25.52 -12.19 8.46
C SER A 265 24.64 -10.94 8.39
N PRO A 266 23.72 -10.72 9.37
CA PRO A 266 22.96 -9.47 9.47
C PRO A 266 23.80 -8.21 9.64
N LEU A 267 25.07 -8.35 10.01
CA LEU A 267 26.03 -7.24 10.10
C LEU A 267 26.71 -6.92 8.76
N ASN A 268 26.56 -7.79 7.76
CA ASN A 268 27.16 -7.61 6.46
C ASN A 268 26.40 -6.51 5.67
N PRO A 269 27.09 -5.57 5.01
CA PRO A 269 26.44 -4.56 4.18
C PRO A 269 25.59 -5.14 3.04
N LEU A 270 25.99 -6.26 2.45
CA LEU A 270 25.24 -6.91 1.37
C LEU A 270 23.94 -7.53 1.88
N TYR A 271 23.96 -8.13 3.08
CA TYR A 271 22.74 -8.62 3.73
C TYR A 271 21.73 -7.48 3.89
N ASN A 272 22.17 -6.35 4.45
CA ASN A 272 21.30 -5.18 4.62
C ASN A 272 20.88 -4.58 3.28
N PHE A 273 21.76 -4.59 2.27
CA PHE A 273 21.40 -4.17 0.91
C PHE A 273 20.24 -5.01 0.38
N VAL A 274 20.34 -6.34 0.36
CA VAL A 274 19.25 -7.21 -0.14
C VAL A 274 18.00 -7.07 0.72
N GLY A 275 18.13 -7.10 2.05
CA GLY A 275 17.00 -6.95 2.96
C GLY A 275 16.26 -5.62 2.80
N TYR A 276 16.95 -4.55 2.37
CA TYR A 276 16.36 -3.22 2.15
C TYR A 276 15.47 -3.15 0.91
N HIS A 277 15.62 -4.10 -0.02
CA HIS A 277 14.77 -4.26 -1.20
C HIS A 277 13.50 -5.08 -0.91
N ILE A 278 13.45 -5.76 0.23
CA ILE A 278 12.32 -6.61 0.61
C ILE A 278 11.51 -5.88 1.67
N LEU A 279 10.34 -5.39 1.30
CA LEU A 279 9.38 -4.73 2.18
C LEU A 279 8.44 -5.77 2.78
N SER A 280 8.02 -5.56 4.03
CA SER A 280 6.96 -6.37 4.64
C SER A 280 5.58 -5.93 4.15
N GLY A 281 4.73 -6.89 3.79
CA GLY A 281 3.37 -6.67 3.29
C GLY A 281 3.24 -6.83 1.78
N ASN A 282 2.02 -7.08 1.31
CA ASN A 282 1.66 -7.07 -0.10
C ASN A 282 1.26 -5.65 -0.49
N LEU A 283 2.21 -4.87 -1.01
CA LEU A 283 2.06 -3.44 -1.29
C LEU A 283 2.09 -3.23 -2.80
N PHE A 284 1.13 -2.48 -3.32
CA PHE A 284 1.01 -2.07 -4.71
C PHE A 284 1.23 -0.57 -4.86
N MET A 285 1.26 -0.04 -6.09
CA MET A 285 1.49 1.38 -6.34
C MET A 285 0.48 2.30 -5.60
N ASN A 286 -0.78 1.89 -5.50
CA ASN A 286 -1.82 2.62 -4.77
C ASN A 286 -1.63 2.62 -3.24
N ASP A 287 -0.81 1.72 -2.69
CA ASP A 287 -0.43 1.75 -1.26
C ASP A 287 0.65 2.79 -0.94
N PHE A 288 1.33 3.29 -1.98
CA PHE A 288 2.32 4.36 -1.88
C PHE A 288 1.75 5.73 -2.25
N GLU A 289 0.78 5.76 -3.15
CA GLU A 289 0.11 7.00 -3.59
C GLU A 289 -0.52 7.77 -2.42
N GLY A 290 -0.33 9.09 -2.39
CA GLY A 290 -0.91 9.96 -1.37
C GLY A 290 -0.33 9.76 0.04
N ARG A 291 0.75 8.98 0.18
CA ARG A 291 1.35 8.64 1.48
C ARG A 291 2.85 8.91 1.50
N ALA A 292 3.34 9.53 2.58
CA ALA A 292 4.76 9.67 2.85
C ALA A 292 5.08 9.04 4.20
N THR A 293 5.76 7.89 4.20
CA THR A 293 6.07 7.16 5.43
C THR A 293 7.29 6.24 5.27
N ASN A 294 7.70 5.63 6.39
CA ASN A 294 8.70 4.58 6.41
C ASN A 294 8.02 3.21 6.42
N TYR A 295 8.43 2.36 5.50
CA TYR A 295 7.99 0.97 5.37
C TYR A 295 9.02 0.04 6.00
N SER A 296 8.55 -1.02 6.65
CA SER A 296 9.46 -2.02 7.23
C SER A 296 10.10 -2.84 6.13
N THR A 297 11.40 -3.09 6.28
CA THR A 297 12.17 -3.94 5.37
C THR A 297 12.72 -5.13 6.13
N TYR A 298 13.31 -6.09 5.42
CA TYR A 298 14.05 -7.20 6.01
C TYR A 298 15.52 -6.84 6.33
N SER A 299 15.89 -5.56 6.20
CA SER A 299 17.14 -5.02 6.76
C SER A 299 16.91 -4.39 8.13
N GLU A 300 17.99 -3.95 8.78
CA GLU A 300 17.94 -3.20 10.04
C GLU A 300 17.41 -1.76 9.88
N VAL A 301 17.07 -1.33 8.66
CA VAL A 301 16.69 0.06 8.35
C VAL A 301 15.39 0.09 7.55
N PRO A 302 14.39 0.91 7.92
CA PRO A 302 13.18 1.00 7.14
C PRO A 302 13.39 1.87 5.89
N LEU A 303 12.58 1.64 4.86
CA LEU A 303 12.64 2.36 3.59
C LEU A 303 11.68 3.53 3.59
N ASN A 304 12.15 4.72 3.23
CA ASN A 304 11.26 5.86 3.05
C ASN A 304 10.69 5.88 1.63
N ILE A 305 9.35 5.91 1.53
CA ILE A 305 8.65 6.11 0.26
C ILE A 305 7.70 7.30 0.43
N ASN A 306 7.75 8.23 -0.52
CA ASN A 306 6.96 9.45 -0.55
C ASN A 306 6.16 9.53 -1.85
N GLY A 307 4.86 9.23 -1.77
CA GLY A 307 3.89 9.40 -2.85
C GLY A 307 2.99 10.64 -2.70
N LEU A 308 3.40 11.66 -1.93
CA LEU A 308 2.70 12.97 -1.90
C LEU A 308 3.08 13.87 -3.08
N GLY A 309 4.13 13.51 -3.83
CA GLY A 309 4.60 14.22 -5.00
C GLY A 309 3.90 13.79 -6.29
N ILE A 310 4.34 14.38 -7.40
CA ILE A 310 3.95 13.93 -8.75
C ILE A 310 4.48 12.52 -9.00
N ASP A 311 5.72 12.27 -8.57
CA ASP A 311 6.34 10.95 -8.58
C ASP A 311 6.31 10.33 -7.19
N ILE A 312 6.09 9.01 -7.14
CA ILE A 312 6.38 8.20 -5.97
C ILE A 312 7.90 8.08 -5.85
N ALA A 313 8.44 8.69 -4.79
CA ALA A 313 9.86 8.87 -4.60
C ALA A 313 10.39 8.03 -3.43
N ILE A 314 11.35 7.16 -3.69
CA ILE A 314 12.08 6.43 -2.65
C ILE A 314 13.27 7.28 -2.18
N ASN A 315 13.45 7.39 -0.86
CA ASN A 315 14.58 8.04 -0.19
C ASN A 315 14.88 9.47 -0.68
N LYS A 316 13.83 10.23 -1.00
CA LYS A 316 13.95 11.60 -1.51
C LYS A 316 14.86 12.48 -0.64
N GLY A 317 15.80 13.17 -1.28
CA GLY A 317 16.74 14.11 -0.66
C GLY A 317 17.92 13.45 0.05
N LYS A 318 18.09 12.11 -0.05
CA LYS A 318 19.22 11.39 0.60
C LYS A 318 20.45 11.28 -0.28
N GLU A 319 20.29 11.34 -1.58
CA GLU A 319 21.35 11.26 -2.58
C GLU A 319 20.91 12.00 -3.84
N VAL A 320 21.83 12.67 -4.52
CA VAL A 320 21.57 13.30 -5.82
C VAL A 320 22.10 12.37 -6.89
N PHE A 321 21.19 11.86 -7.73
CA PHE A 321 21.51 10.94 -8.82
C PHE A 321 21.81 11.66 -10.13
N ASP A 322 21.08 12.74 -10.43
CA ASP A 322 21.25 13.51 -11.66
C ASP A 322 20.89 14.99 -11.47
N THR A 323 21.30 15.83 -12.42
CA THR A 323 21.00 17.26 -12.47
C THR A 323 20.57 17.65 -13.87
N ILE A 324 19.30 18.00 -14.04
CA ILE A 324 18.74 18.47 -15.30
C ILE A 324 18.78 20.00 -15.30
N VAL A 325 19.44 20.57 -16.30
CA VAL A 325 19.50 22.03 -16.50
C VAL A 325 18.69 22.38 -17.75
N VAL A 326 17.55 23.05 -17.57
CA VAL A 326 16.73 23.57 -18.67
C VAL A 326 16.71 25.09 -18.59
N GLN A 327 17.34 25.74 -19.56
CA GLN A 327 17.54 27.20 -19.59
C GLN A 327 18.27 27.70 -18.33
N ASN A 328 17.53 28.27 -17.37
CA ASN A 328 18.03 28.79 -16.08
C ASN A 328 17.46 28.02 -14.87
N ASP A 329 16.67 26.97 -15.09
CA ASP A 329 16.14 26.13 -14.03
C ASP A 329 16.98 24.86 -13.88
N THR A 330 17.27 24.50 -12.63
CA THR A 330 18.09 23.34 -12.28
C THR A 330 17.26 22.40 -11.43
N THR A 331 16.87 21.27 -12.01
CA THR A 331 16.13 20.21 -11.31
C THR A 331 17.11 19.13 -10.89
N LEU A 332 17.22 18.90 -9.58
CA LEU A 332 17.97 17.77 -9.04
C LEU A 332 17.06 16.53 -9.03
N ILE A 333 17.58 15.42 -9.53
CA ILE A 333 16.96 14.11 -9.32
C ILE A 333 17.56 13.54 -8.05
N ASP A 334 16.86 13.72 -6.94
CA ASP A 334 17.31 13.39 -5.58
C ASP A 334 16.57 12.19 -4.97
N PHE A 335 15.96 11.35 -5.81
CA PHE A 335 15.16 10.21 -5.40
C PHE A 335 15.30 9.04 -6.38
N ILE A 336 14.95 7.85 -5.91
CA ILE A 336 14.80 6.66 -6.76
C ILE A 336 13.32 6.56 -7.14
N GLY A 337 13.04 6.44 -8.44
CA GLY A 337 11.69 6.31 -8.99
C GLY A 337 11.37 4.88 -9.40
N PHE A 338 10.10 4.65 -9.71
CA PHE A 338 9.59 3.37 -10.18
C PHE A 338 9.44 3.35 -11.70
N TYR A 339 9.56 2.18 -12.31
CA TYR A 339 9.06 1.94 -13.66
C TYR A 339 7.58 1.52 -13.58
N TYR A 340 6.69 2.51 -13.64
CA TYR A 340 5.24 2.32 -13.42
C TYR A 340 4.62 1.28 -14.36
N ASP A 341 4.94 1.35 -15.65
CA ASP A 341 4.32 0.53 -16.71
C ASP A 341 4.60 -0.98 -16.59
N ILE A 342 5.61 -1.36 -15.81
CA ILE A 342 6.01 -2.74 -15.61
C ILE A 342 5.93 -3.18 -14.14
N SER A 343 5.61 -2.28 -13.21
CA SER A 343 5.44 -2.59 -11.77
C SER A 343 4.06 -3.19 -11.46
N ASN A 344 3.74 -3.49 -10.20
CA ASN A 344 2.54 -4.23 -9.79
C ASN A 344 2.50 -5.67 -10.32
N VAL A 345 3.66 -6.34 -10.42
CA VAL A 345 3.73 -7.76 -10.74
C VAL A 345 3.29 -8.56 -9.52
N ILE A 346 2.34 -9.47 -9.69
CA ILE A 346 1.80 -10.29 -8.61
C ILE A 346 2.45 -11.68 -8.64
N THR A 347 2.84 -12.18 -7.47
CA THR A 347 3.43 -13.50 -7.25
C THR A 347 2.75 -14.19 -6.07
N GLN A 348 3.03 -15.48 -5.86
CA GLN A 348 2.51 -16.21 -4.70
C GLN A 348 3.12 -15.76 -3.37
N SER A 349 4.21 -14.98 -3.40
CA SER A 349 4.88 -14.42 -2.22
C SER A 349 4.45 -12.98 -1.91
N GLY A 350 3.75 -12.33 -2.85
CA GLY A 350 3.38 -10.91 -2.79
C GLY A 350 3.71 -10.17 -4.09
N ALA A 351 4.16 -8.92 -4.01
CA ALA A 351 4.30 -8.03 -5.17
C ALA A 351 5.76 -7.75 -5.57
N ILE A 352 6.00 -7.45 -6.84
CA ILE A 352 7.29 -6.94 -7.36
C ILE A 352 7.06 -5.59 -8.03
N HIS A 353 7.93 -4.62 -7.72
CA HIS A 353 8.01 -3.32 -8.38
C HIS A 353 9.43 -3.06 -8.87
N PHE A 354 9.55 -2.39 -10.01
CA PHE A 354 10.85 -2.14 -10.63
C PHE A 354 11.29 -0.70 -10.37
N ILE A 355 12.56 -0.53 -10.02
CA ILE A 355 13.12 0.79 -9.68
C ILE A 355 14.25 1.17 -10.63
N ASN A 356 14.44 2.49 -10.80
CA ASN A 356 15.25 3.03 -11.90
C ASN A 356 16.70 3.38 -11.54
N HIS A 357 17.10 3.24 -10.28
CA HIS A 357 18.47 3.45 -9.79
C HIS A 357 18.86 2.34 -8.80
N VAL A 358 20.16 2.11 -8.64
CA VAL A 358 20.69 1.16 -7.65
C VAL A 358 20.38 1.69 -6.25
N MET A 359 19.58 0.95 -5.48
CA MET A 359 19.12 1.38 -4.17
C MET A 359 20.09 0.96 -3.07
N THR A 360 20.90 1.91 -2.62
CA THR A 360 21.75 1.72 -1.43
C THR A 360 20.98 2.00 -0.14
N VAL A 361 21.37 1.34 0.95
CA VAL A 361 20.74 1.52 2.27
C VAL A 361 20.88 2.97 2.72
N LYS A 362 19.75 3.66 2.95
CA LYS A 362 19.71 5.01 3.53
C LYS A 362 18.97 4.99 4.86
N THR A 363 19.59 5.56 5.89
CA THR A 363 18.91 5.78 7.16
C THR A 363 17.86 6.89 7.02
N PRO A 364 16.60 6.64 7.38
CA PRO A 364 15.59 7.68 7.41
C PRO A 364 15.99 8.80 8.37
N SER A 365 15.51 10.01 8.08
CA SER A 365 15.71 11.13 8.99
C SER A 365 14.90 10.90 10.26
N ILE A 366 15.54 11.06 11.42
CA ILE A 366 14.86 11.13 12.70
C ILE A 366 13.97 12.38 12.70
N ALA A 367 12.75 12.25 13.20
CA ALA A 367 11.77 13.33 13.31
C ALA A 367 11.09 13.27 14.67
N ASP A 368 10.60 14.42 15.13
CA ASP A 368 9.78 14.47 16.34
C ASP A 368 8.48 13.69 16.11
N LYS A 369 8.09 12.89 17.10
CA LYS A 369 6.89 12.06 17.04
C LYS A 369 6.07 12.22 18.30
N TYR A 370 4.77 12.40 18.12
CA TYR A 370 3.79 12.46 19.19
C TYR A 370 2.71 11.43 18.90
N PHE A 371 2.31 10.70 19.93
CA PHE A 371 1.31 9.66 19.83
C PHE A 371 0.20 9.93 20.85
N ASP A 372 -0.98 10.21 20.33
CA ASP A 372 -2.25 10.58 20.98
C ASP A 372 -3.35 9.54 20.65
N PHE A 373 -2.95 8.28 20.49
CA PHE A 373 -3.86 7.11 20.43
C PHE A 373 -4.81 7.06 19.22
N TRP A 374 -4.47 7.69 18.09
CA TRP A 374 -5.26 7.57 16.83
C TRP A 374 -5.29 6.16 16.25
N GLU A 375 -4.43 5.27 16.73
CA GLU A 375 -4.41 3.89 16.26
C GLU A 375 -5.49 3.01 16.90
N GLU A 376 -6.27 3.56 17.83
CA GLU A 376 -7.40 2.85 18.46
C GLU A 376 -8.72 3.25 17.77
N PRO A 377 -9.32 2.36 16.96
CA PRO A 377 -10.55 2.69 16.23
C PRO A 377 -11.70 3.11 17.14
N LEU A 378 -11.79 2.50 18.34
CA LEU A 378 -12.81 2.86 19.33
C LEU A 378 -12.66 4.30 19.81
N LEU A 379 -11.42 4.74 20.10
CA LEU A 379 -11.17 6.10 20.57
C LEU A 379 -11.45 7.11 19.45
N ASN A 380 -11.11 6.78 18.20
CA ASN A 380 -11.46 7.61 17.03
C ASN A 380 -12.96 7.79 16.86
N LYS A 381 -13.75 6.76 17.19
CA LYS A 381 -15.22 6.88 17.22
C LYS A 381 -15.67 7.88 18.30
N TYR A 382 -15.12 7.77 19.50
CA TYR A 382 -15.45 8.65 20.63
C TYR A 382 -15.02 10.10 20.43
N ARG A 383 -13.94 10.36 19.67
CA ARG A 383 -13.48 11.72 19.33
C ARG A 383 -14.48 12.58 18.57
N ASN A 384 -15.47 11.97 17.91
CA ASN A 384 -16.42 12.69 17.07
C ASN A 384 -17.47 13.48 17.87
N GLU A 385 -17.66 13.15 19.14
CA GLU A 385 -18.69 13.77 19.98
C GLU A 385 -18.10 14.15 21.35
N VAL A 386 -18.51 15.30 21.87
CA VAL A 386 -18.11 15.74 23.21
C VAL A 386 -18.75 14.83 24.24
N GLY A 387 -17.95 14.32 25.18
CA GLY A 387 -18.44 13.39 26.19
C GLY A 387 -17.35 12.71 27.02
N SER A 388 -17.83 11.94 27.99
CA SER A 388 -17.03 11.03 28.80
C SER A 388 -17.46 9.60 28.49
N TYR A 389 -16.54 8.82 27.94
CA TYR A 389 -16.80 7.48 27.43
C TYR A 389 -16.10 6.45 28.30
N PHE A 390 -16.86 5.63 29.01
CA PHE A 390 -16.32 4.52 29.79
C PHE A 390 -15.81 3.41 28.85
N ILE A 391 -14.62 2.88 29.13
CA ILE A 391 -14.05 1.75 28.39
C ILE A 391 -14.24 0.49 29.23
N GLU A 392 -15.27 -0.28 28.87
CA GLU A 392 -15.73 -1.42 29.67
C GLU A 392 -14.73 -2.59 29.71
N ASP A 393 -14.06 -2.86 28.59
CA ASP A 393 -13.18 -4.04 28.45
C ASP A 393 -11.85 -3.68 27.80
N THR A 394 -10.77 -4.20 28.39
CA THR A 394 -9.42 -4.19 27.83
C THR A 394 -9.31 -4.84 26.46
N ALA A 395 -10.21 -5.73 26.07
CA ALA A 395 -10.25 -6.31 24.73
C ALA A 395 -10.76 -5.32 23.67
N SER A 396 -11.45 -4.25 24.07
CA SER A 396 -11.96 -3.23 23.14
C SER A 396 -10.86 -2.30 22.60
N LEU A 397 -9.68 -2.30 23.22
CA LEU A 397 -8.50 -1.56 22.77
C LEU A 397 -7.40 -2.54 22.32
N SER A 398 -6.80 -2.24 21.18
CA SER A 398 -5.85 -3.10 20.46
C SER A 398 -4.39 -2.89 20.88
N ARG A 399 -4.04 -1.67 21.29
CA ARG A 399 -2.69 -1.20 21.64
C ARG A 399 -2.59 -0.73 23.07
N ILE A 400 -3.70 -0.39 23.71
CA ILE A 400 -3.76 0.02 25.11
C ILE A 400 -4.23 -1.15 25.98
N LYS A 401 -3.53 -1.40 27.08
CA LYS A 401 -3.95 -2.34 28.13
C LYS A 401 -3.86 -1.66 29.48
N TRP A 402 -4.81 -1.92 30.37
CA TRP A 402 -4.75 -1.37 31.72
C TRP A 402 -5.30 -2.36 32.74
N THR A 403 -4.93 -2.15 34.00
CA THR A 403 -5.47 -2.85 35.16
C THR A 403 -5.63 -1.88 36.34
N GLY A 404 -6.48 -2.25 37.29
CA GLY A 404 -6.78 -1.41 38.46
C GLY A 404 -8.08 -0.63 38.25
N ALA A 405 -8.00 0.69 38.31
CA ALA A 405 -9.15 1.58 38.20
C ALA A 405 -9.78 1.64 36.79
N ASP A 406 -11.01 2.15 36.75
CA ASP A 406 -11.79 2.36 35.53
C ASP A 406 -11.13 3.39 34.59
N LEU A 407 -11.10 3.06 33.30
CA LEU A 407 -10.55 3.90 32.25
C LEU A 407 -11.67 4.59 31.47
N PHE A 408 -11.51 5.89 31.24
CA PHE A 408 -12.40 6.71 30.44
C PHE A 408 -11.61 7.36 29.31
N PHE A 409 -12.27 7.56 28.17
CA PHE A 409 -11.84 8.51 27.15
C PHE A 409 -12.70 9.77 27.27
N ILE A 410 -12.07 10.93 27.34
CA ILE A 410 -12.75 12.22 27.47
C ILE A 410 -12.51 13.02 26.20
N LYS A 411 -13.60 13.52 25.60
CA LYS A 411 -13.57 14.54 24.55
C LYS A 411 -14.27 15.78 25.10
N GLU A 412 -13.53 16.88 25.21
CA GLU A 412 -14.07 18.13 25.72
C GLU A 412 -14.47 19.10 24.57
N GLU A 413 -15.18 20.18 24.91
CA GLU A 413 -15.56 21.24 23.96
C GLU A 413 -14.31 22.00 23.46
N GLU A 414 -14.42 22.65 22.30
CA GLU A 414 -13.36 23.55 21.84
C GLU A 414 -13.08 24.64 22.88
N ASP A 415 -11.79 24.95 23.09
CA ASP A 415 -11.27 25.88 24.09
C ASP A 415 -11.46 25.49 25.57
N SER A 416 -11.88 24.25 25.86
CA SER A 416 -11.83 23.71 27.22
C SER A 416 -10.47 23.03 27.51
N GLN A 417 -9.80 23.52 28.55
CA GLN A 417 -8.63 22.92 29.23
C GLN A 417 -7.58 22.15 28.38
N ASN A 418 -6.79 22.85 27.56
CA ASN A 418 -5.36 22.64 27.22
C ASN A 418 -4.78 21.25 26.83
N ALA A 419 -5.57 20.18 26.75
CA ALA A 419 -5.10 18.94 26.14
C ALA A 419 -4.99 19.12 24.62
N TRP A 420 -3.99 18.51 23.99
CA TRP A 420 -3.90 18.52 22.54
C TRP A 420 -5.12 17.80 21.94
N GLY A 421 -5.77 18.45 20.98
CA GLY A 421 -7.01 17.91 20.40
C GLY A 421 -8.24 17.98 21.33
N ASN A 422 -8.12 18.55 22.53
CA ASN A 422 -9.15 18.56 23.58
C ASN A 422 -9.66 17.15 23.90
N ASP A 423 -8.78 16.15 23.83
CA ASP A 423 -9.09 14.78 24.21
C ASP A 423 -7.96 14.14 25.03
N PHE A 424 -8.32 13.20 25.90
CA PHE A 424 -7.36 12.49 26.75
C PHE A 424 -7.99 11.23 27.38
N LEU A 425 -7.13 10.33 27.80
CA LEU A 425 -7.50 9.20 28.65
C LEU A 425 -7.53 9.65 30.12
N GLN A 426 -8.53 9.21 30.88
CA GLN A 426 -8.65 9.49 32.31
C GLN A 426 -8.78 8.19 33.10
N ILE A 427 -7.93 8.05 34.13
CA ILE A 427 -8.00 6.98 35.12
C ILE A 427 -7.78 7.55 36.53
N THR A 428 -8.56 7.11 37.50
CA THR A 428 -8.50 7.66 38.87
C THR A 428 -8.44 6.55 39.91
N GLY A 429 -7.36 6.51 40.69
CA GLY A 429 -7.13 5.50 41.71
C GLY A 429 -5.79 4.81 41.50
N ASN A 430 -5.71 3.53 41.88
CA ASN A 430 -4.53 2.70 41.63
C ASN A 430 -4.64 2.08 40.24
N PHE A 431 -3.63 2.24 39.41
CA PHE A 431 -3.65 1.76 38.04
C PHE A 431 -2.27 1.39 37.54
N LYS A 432 -2.31 0.56 36.49
CA LYS A 432 -1.22 0.32 35.57
C LYS A 432 -1.79 0.37 34.17
N ILE A 433 -1.26 1.24 33.30
CA ILE A 433 -1.69 1.38 31.91
C ILE A 433 -0.47 1.27 31.00
N SER A 434 -0.61 0.56 29.89
CA SER A 434 0.39 0.48 28.84
C SER A 434 -0.20 0.83 27.49
N TYR A 435 0.65 1.38 26.62
CA TYR A 435 0.33 1.74 25.25
C TYR A 435 1.46 1.29 24.32
N ARG A 436 1.11 0.45 23.35
CA ARG A 436 2.02 0.00 22.29
C ARG A 436 2.03 1.04 21.16
N ILE A 437 3.01 1.94 21.20
CA ILE A 437 3.18 3.02 20.22
C ILE A 437 3.46 2.45 18.82
N PRO A 438 3.05 3.16 17.74
CA PRO A 438 3.47 2.85 16.38
C PRO A 438 4.99 2.78 16.20
N LYS A 439 5.41 2.26 15.05
CA LYS A 439 6.82 2.17 14.71
C LYS A 439 7.49 3.55 14.66
N ILE A 440 8.63 3.69 15.31
CA ILE A 440 9.45 4.91 15.33
C ILE A 440 10.86 4.62 14.80
N VAL A 441 11.43 5.56 14.04
CA VAL A 441 12.78 5.41 13.44
C VAL A 441 13.81 5.21 14.54
N GLN A 442 14.76 4.29 14.34
CA GLN A 442 15.85 4.10 15.30
C GLN A 442 16.64 5.40 15.53
N GLY A 443 17.05 5.63 16.77
CA GLY A 443 17.74 6.85 17.16
C GLY A 443 17.56 7.19 18.64
N LYS A 444 18.21 8.27 19.05
CA LYS A 444 18.09 8.84 20.40
C LYS A 444 17.02 9.92 20.42
N TYR A 445 16.17 9.88 21.44
CA TYR A 445 15.06 10.82 21.63
C TYR A 445 15.01 11.33 23.07
N ASN A 446 14.57 12.57 23.24
CA ASN A 446 14.04 13.06 24.50
C ASN A 446 12.55 12.66 24.57
N ALA A 447 12.20 11.82 25.55
CA ALA A 447 10.82 11.37 25.78
C ALA A 447 10.06 12.36 26.67
N PHE A 448 8.78 12.59 26.35
CA PHE A 448 7.87 13.49 27.05
C PHE A 448 6.53 12.82 27.32
N LEU A 449 5.97 13.02 28.50
CA LEU A 449 4.59 12.66 28.84
C LEU A 449 3.72 13.90 28.79
N GLY A 450 2.77 13.94 27.85
CA GLY A 450 1.70 14.92 27.81
C GLY A 450 0.62 14.53 28.81
N ALA A 451 0.52 15.24 29.93
CA ALA A 451 -0.45 14.92 30.96
C ALA A 451 -0.86 16.15 31.78
N HIS A 452 -2.04 16.07 32.38
CA HIS A 452 -2.51 17.07 33.34
C HIS A 452 -1.64 17.02 34.62
N SER A 453 -1.01 18.13 34.97
CA SER A 453 -0.01 18.23 36.04
C SER A 453 -0.23 19.44 36.98
N TYR A 454 -1.44 19.64 37.49
CA TYR A 454 -1.78 20.83 38.29
C TYR A 454 -2.53 20.56 39.60
N TYR A 455 -3.42 19.57 39.65
CA TYR A 455 -4.24 19.38 40.85
C TYR A 455 -3.55 18.53 41.90
N LYS A 456 -3.69 18.90 43.18
CA LYS A 456 -3.18 18.12 44.32
C LYS A 456 -3.70 16.67 44.39
N SER A 457 -4.82 16.38 43.74
CA SER A 457 -5.41 15.04 43.65
C SER A 457 -4.81 14.18 42.53
N ASN A 458 -3.92 14.73 41.70
CA ASN A 458 -3.27 13.98 40.64
C ASN A 458 -2.29 12.95 41.20
N ALA A 459 -2.09 11.85 40.46
CA ALA A 459 -1.25 10.74 40.87
C ALA A 459 0.26 11.05 40.83
N LEU A 460 1.04 10.35 41.66
CA LEU A 460 2.49 10.19 41.45
C LEU A 460 2.68 8.94 40.59
N VAL A 461 3.32 9.07 39.43
CA VAL A 461 3.48 7.96 38.48
C VAL A 461 4.93 7.63 38.19
N GLU A 462 5.17 6.41 37.76
CA GLU A 462 6.43 5.95 37.18
C GLU A 462 6.19 5.57 35.71
N VAL A 463 7.13 5.95 34.83
CA VAL A 463 7.06 5.64 33.41
C VAL A 463 8.21 4.71 33.02
N ALA A 464 7.89 3.64 32.30
CA ALA A 464 8.84 2.73 31.69
C ALA A 464 8.58 2.62 30.18
N ILE A 465 9.65 2.45 29.40
CA ILE A 465 9.59 2.18 27.96
C ILE A 465 10.33 0.87 27.72
N ASP A 466 9.64 -0.10 27.11
CA ASP A 466 10.10 -1.48 26.94
C ASP A 466 10.60 -2.13 28.24
N GLY A 467 9.88 -1.87 29.33
CA GLY A 467 10.20 -2.38 30.68
C GLY A 467 11.38 -1.68 31.37
N LYS A 468 12.03 -0.71 30.73
CA LYS A 468 13.10 0.09 31.34
C LYS A 468 12.53 1.42 31.83
N LYS A 469 12.75 1.74 33.10
CA LYS A 469 12.32 3.04 33.68
C LYS A 469 12.99 4.19 32.93
N VAL A 470 12.20 5.20 32.58
CA VAL A 470 12.68 6.40 31.88
C VAL A 470 12.47 7.59 32.80
N GLY A 471 13.57 8.15 33.29
CA GLY A 471 13.53 9.27 34.23
C GLY A 471 13.34 8.88 35.69
N GLY A 472 12.88 9.85 36.47
CA GLY A 472 12.50 9.67 37.88
C GLY A 472 11.00 9.51 38.06
N LEU A 473 10.54 9.59 39.31
CA LEU A 473 9.11 9.62 39.64
C LEU A 473 8.51 10.94 39.15
N ILE A 474 7.31 10.86 38.56
CA ILE A 474 6.61 12.00 37.97
C ILE A 474 5.46 12.39 38.89
N ASP A 475 5.65 13.49 39.63
CA ASP A 475 4.61 14.06 40.49
C ASP A 475 3.71 14.98 39.66
N LEU A 476 2.50 14.51 39.36
CA LEU A 476 1.54 15.26 38.56
C LEU A 476 0.74 16.28 39.39
N SER A 477 1.05 16.45 40.67
CA SER A 477 0.35 17.41 41.53
C SER A 477 0.78 18.86 41.34
N TYR A 478 1.87 19.10 40.60
CA TYR A 478 2.39 20.42 40.26
C TYR A 478 3.14 20.39 38.93
N GLY A 479 3.27 21.55 38.28
CA GLY A 479 3.98 21.70 37.00
C GLY A 479 3.23 22.60 36.01
N GLY A 480 1.92 22.39 35.89
CA GLY A 480 1.02 23.24 35.13
C GLY A 480 0.42 24.39 35.95
N SER A 481 -0.55 25.07 35.34
CA SER A 481 -1.35 26.13 35.98
C SER A 481 -2.83 25.91 35.75
N ASN A 482 -3.69 26.71 36.39
CA ASN A 482 -5.14 26.66 36.16
C ASN A 482 -5.50 26.87 34.67
N ASP A 483 -4.77 27.77 34.02
CA ASP A 483 -5.03 28.17 32.64
C ASP A 483 -4.27 27.30 31.64
N TYR A 484 -3.31 26.48 32.09
CA TYR A 484 -2.51 25.54 31.29
C TYR A 484 -2.15 24.29 32.12
N PRO A 485 -3.10 23.42 32.46
CA PRO A 485 -2.83 22.33 33.37
C PRO A 485 -2.16 21.13 32.69
N PHE A 486 -2.34 20.93 31.38
CA PHE A 486 -1.62 19.92 30.61
C PHE A 486 -0.23 20.41 30.25
N GLN A 487 0.78 19.57 30.46
CA GLN A 487 2.19 19.90 30.23
C GLN A 487 2.90 18.75 29.54
N GLY A 488 3.88 19.07 28.71
CA GLY A 488 4.85 18.11 28.17
C GLY A 488 5.96 17.86 29.18
N ILE A 489 5.79 16.85 30.03
CA ILE A 489 6.71 16.54 31.11
C ILE A 489 7.89 15.73 30.56
N LYS A 490 9.11 16.27 30.63
CA LYS A 490 10.30 15.55 30.19
C LYS A 490 10.55 14.33 31.07
N LEU A 491 10.53 13.15 30.47
CA LEU A 491 10.82 11.89 31.15
C LEU A 491 12.33 11.64 31.20
N GLY A 492 13.01 11.77 30.06
CA GLY A 492 14.44 11.48 29.95
C GLY A 492 14.85 11.19 28.52
N THR A 493 16.03 10.60 28.34
CA THR A 493 16.52 10.17 27.03
C THR A 493 16.31 8.68 26.85
N VAL A 494 15.84 8.29 25.66
CA VAL A 494 15.69 6.90 25.24
C VAL A 494 16.41 6.67 23.91
N GLU A 495 16.90 5.46 23.71
CA GLU A 495 17.55 5.04 22.46
C GLU A 495 16.80 3.84 21.89
N PHE A 496 16.17 4.04 20.74
CA PHE A 496 15.56 2.98 19.97
C PHE A 496 16.58 2.43 19.00
N ILE A 497 16.82 1.13 19.06
CA ILE A 497 17.88 0.47 18.27
C ILE A 497 17.39 -0.03 16.91
N LYS A 498 16.08 -0.13 16.71
CA LYS A 498 15.45 -0.64 15.48
C LYS A 498 14.13 0.09 15.20
N TYR A 499 13.69 0.09 13.94
CA TYR A 499 12.36 0.56 13.57
C TYR A 499 11.28 -0.44 14.00
N SER A 500 10.74 -0.25 15.20
CA SER A 500 9.73 -1.14 15.77
C SER A 500 8.71 -0.39 16.60
N GLU A 501 7.62 -1.08 16.92
CA GLU A 501 6.71 -0.66 17.96
C GLU A 501 7.38 -0.80 19.33
N HIS A 502 7.01 0.07 20.26
CA HIS A 502 7.54 0.07 21.63
C HIS A 502 6.38 0.14 22.62
N THR A 503 6.60 -0.32 23.85
CA THR A 503 5.56 -0.27 24.88
C THR A 503 5.91 0.76 25.93
N VAL A 504 5.06 1.78 26.06
CA VAL A 504 5.10 2.76 27.14
C VAL A 504 4.20 2.25 28.25
N GLU A 505 4.71 2.17 29.46
CA GLU A 505 4.00 1.69 30.64
C GLU A 505 4.02 2.77 31.73
N ILE A 506 2.86 3.10 32.27
CA ILE A 506 2.68 4.10 33.32
C ILE A 506 1.99 3.43 34.51
N THR A 507 2.64 3.49 35.66
CA THR A 507 2.14 2.87 36.90
C THR A 507 1.96 3.93 37.97
N SER A 508 0.81 3.94 38.65
CA SER A 508 0.61 4.82 39.81
C SER A 508 1.38 4.29 41.02
N LEU A 509 2.19 5.14 41.65
CA LEU A 509 2.84 4.87 42.92
C LEU A 509 2.07 5.45 44.10
N ILE A 510 1.49 6.64 43.91
CA ILE A 510 0.49 7.21 44.80
C ILE A 510 -0.81 7.32 43.99
N PRO A 511 -1.87 6.57 44.37
CA PRO A 511 -3.16 6.62 43.70
C PRO A 511 -3.70 8.05 43.61
N GLY A 512 -4.27 8.39 42.46
CA GLY A 512 -4.80 9.73 42.20
C GLY A 512 -5.38 9.83 40.80
N ARG A 513 -5.69 11.05 40.39
CA ARG A 513 -6.18 11.35 39.04
C ARG A 513 -5.02 11.34 38.04
N PHE A 514 -5.17 10.64 36.93
CA PHE A 514 -4.22 10.68 35.81
C PHE A 514 -4.99 10.94 34.51
N LEU A 515 -4.66 12.06 33.85
CA LEU A 515 -5.21 12.45 32.56
C LEU A 515 -4.06 12.44 31.56
N TRP A 516 -4.06 11.46 30.67
CA TRP A 516 -3.01 11.22 29.69
C TRP A 516 -3.46 11.68 28.31
N ASP A 517 -2.75 12.67 27.79
CA ASP A 517 -3.00 13.27 26.49
C ASP A 517 -2.16 12.59 25.41
N TYR A 518 -0.83 12.62 25.54
CA TYR A 518 0.07 12.02 24.55
C TYR A 518 1.38 11.48 25.15
N ILE A 519 2.11 10.70 24.37
CA ILE A 519 3.54 10.45 24.58
C ILE A 519 4.34 11.00 23.40
N GLY A 520 5.36 11.81 23.71
CA GLY A 520 6.19 12.52 22.73
C GLY A 520 7.64 12.03 22.73
N PHE A 521 8.27 12.05 21.56
CA PHE A 521 9.65 11.70 21.32
C PHE A 521 10.26 12.76 20.42
N ASN A 522 10.97 13.71 21.01
CA ASN A 522 11.68 14.72 20.23
C ASN A 522 13.08 14.19 19.91
N LYS A 523 13.58 14.47 18.71
CA LYS A 523 14.94 14.12 18.32
C LYS A 523 15.94 14.63 19.35
N PHE A 524 16.90 13.79 19.71
CA PHE A 524 18.01 14.20 20.56
C PHE A 524 19.04 14.92 19.69
N GLU A 525 19.30 16.20 19.98
CA GLU A 525 20.31 17.02 19.27
C GLU A 525 21.75 16.60 19.58
#